data_AF-A0A7S4URD4-F1
#
_entry.id   AF-A0A7S4URD4-F1
#
_cell.length_a   1.000
_cell.length_b   1.000
_cell.length_c   1.000
_cell.angle_alpha   90.00
_cell.angle_beta   90.00
_cell.angle_gamma   90.00
#
_symmetry.space_group_name_H-M   'P 1'
#
loop_
_entity.id
_entity.type
_entity.pdbx_description
1 polymer ?
#
loop_
_entity_poly.entity_id
_entity_poly.type
_entity_poly.pdbx_seq_one_letter_code
_entity_poly.pdbx_strand_id
1 'polypeptide(L)'
;MIRGDRQGRQLKTIWDLLTYERNPQSANTNRPTNTQAAYDWEQKCAENDQSINRLSPIERIDYTRDMAASCMERELPVECTVHETNGDEERYKNSDFPYIGNFHKTLPTNEYGEVIPEEYENLLKCIESGDVEVCVDVLPDSSRLANPIAGIYVVSQGKQPFQIVVDPPPTIASAEMACQYVEVAWMSVVRDVPFAEYGENHLITQAAADIQNVNGCQMESRNDYFWRPYHEKDITPKTELFRMNTFGATRGPLV
;
A
#
# COMPACT_ATOMS: atom_id res chain seq x y z
N MET A 1 -2.36 6.52 -24.85
CA MET A 1 -3.80 6.41 -25.23
C MET A 1 -4.17 4.94 -25.46
N ILE A 2 -4.07 4.11 -24.42
CA ILE A 2 -4.57 2.72 -24.37
C ILE A 2 -5.07 2.53 -22.92
N ARG A 3 -6.17 3.17 -22.57
CA ARG A 3 -6.85 3.00 -21.27
C ARG A 3 -8.33 2.93 -21.57
N GLY A 4 -8.96 1.80 -21.24
CA GLY A 4 -10.42 1.69 -21.33
C GLY A 4 -10.97 0.26 -21.29
N ASP A 5 -10.28 -0.73 -21.87
CA ASP A 5 -10.98 -1.96 -22.27
C ASP A 5 -10.59 -3.23 -21.49
N ARG A 6 -9.58 -3.22 -20.60
CA ARG A 6 -9.22 -4.42 -19.81
C ARG A 6 -9.86 -4.46 -18.42
N GLN A 7 -9.86 -3.34 -17.69
CA GLN A 7 -10.50 -3.26 -16.37
C GLN A 7 -12.03 -3.38 -16.44
N GLY A 8 -12.66 -2.79 -17.47
CA GLY A 8 -14.10 -2.94 -17.72
C GLY A 8 -14.53 -4.38 -18.01
N ARG A 9 -13.66 -5.20 -18.63
CA ARG A 9 -13.91 -6.63 -18.86
C ARG A 9 -13.80 -7.45 -17.57
N GLN A 10 -12.83 -7.16 -16.70
CA GLN A 10 -12.70 -7.87 -15.43
C GLN A 10 -13.85 -7.55 -14.47
N LEU A 11 -14.25 -6.28 -14.35
CA LEU A 11 -15.39 -5.88 -13.52
C LEU A 11 -16.71 -6.45 -14.06
N LYS A 12 -16.91 -6.50 -15.38
CA LYS A 12 -18.06 -7.17 -16.00
C LYS A 12 -18.08 -8.67 -15.72
N THR A 13 -16.92 -9.34 -15.74
CA THR A 13 -16.84 -10.79 -15.48
C THR A 13 -17.11 -11.13 -14.01
N ILE A 14 -16.65 -10.29 -13.07
CA ILE A 14 -16.96 -10.45 -11.64
C ILE A 14 -18.43 -10.15 -11.38
N TRP A 15 -19.00 -9.12 -12.02
CA TRP A 15 -20.41 -8.82 -11.89
C TRP A 15 -21.26 -9.97 -12.48
N ASP A 16 -20.95 -10.47 -13.68
CA ASP A 16 -21.66 -11.61 -14.29
C ASP A 16 -21.53 -12.93 -13.47
N LEU A 17 -20.49 -13.08 -12.65
CA LEU A 17 -20.34 -14.19 -11.69
C LEU A 17 -21.17 -14.02 -10.41
N LEU A 18 -21.54 -12.79 -10.06
CA LEU A 18 -22.24 -12.43 -8.82
C LEU A 18 -23.73 -12.10 -9.04
N THR A 19 -24.12 -11.57 -10.21
CA THR A 19 -25.51 -11.42 -10.71
C THR A 19 -26.00 -12.66 -11.45
N TYR A 20 -25.33 -13.82 -11.35
CA TYR A 20 -25.91 -15.06 -11.88
C TYR A 20 -27.17 -15.40 -11.08
N GLU A 21 -28.28 -14.75 -11.46
CA GLU A 21 -29.64 -15.16 -11.15
C GLU A 21 -29.72 -16.64 -11.49
N ARG A 22 -30.39 -17.40 -10.63
CA ARG A 22 -30.76 -18.79 -10.88
C ARG A 22 -31.67 -18.87 -12.11
N ASN A 23 -31.11 -18.66 -13.30
CA ASN A 23 -31.74 -18.99 -14.55
C ASN A 23 -31.18 -20.34 -14.98
N PRO A 24 -31.93 -21.43 -14.83
CA PRO A 24 -31.48 -22.76 -15.23
C PRO A 24 -31.17 -22.87 -16.75
N GLN A 25 -31.42 -21.83 -17.55
CA GLN A 25 -31.18 -21.82 -18.99
C GLN A 25 -29.99 -20.97 -19.47
N SER A 26 -29.32 -20.18 -18.62
CA SER A 26 -28.16 -19.37 -19.06
C SER A 26 -26.79 -19.95 -18.67
N ALA A 27 -26.75 -21.21 -18.24
CA ALA A 27 -25.49 -21.89 -17.94
C ALA A 27 -24.62 -22.00 -19.20
N ASN A 28 -23.52 -21.24 -19.21
CA ASN A 28 -22.42 -21.37 -20.16
C ASN A 28 -21.97 -22.85 -20.19
N THR A 29 -22.06 -23.47 -21.36
CA THR A 29 -22.07 -24.92 -21.60
C THR A 29 -20.74 -25.65 -21.38
N ASN A 30 -19.75 -25.01 -20.75
CA ASN A 30 -18.42 -25.59 -20.53
C ASN A 30 -17.99 -25.68 -19.07
N ARG A 31 -18.93 -25.64 -18.10
CA ARG A 31 -18.66 -26.05 -16.71
C ARG A 31 -19.14 -27.49 -16.51
N PRO A 32 -18.32 -28.43 -16.01
CA PRO A 32 -18.72 -29.82 -15.89
C PRO A 32 -19.98 -29.99 -15.04
N THR A 33 -20.87 -30.82 -15.56
CA THR A 33 -22.26 -31.10 -15.20
C THR A 33 -22.42 -31.77 -13.83
N ASN A 34 -22.20 -31.05 -12.74
CA ASN A 34 -22.64 -31.46 -11.40
C ASN A 34 -23.55 -30.43 -10.72
N THR A 35 -24.36 -29.71 -11.48
CA THR A 35 -25.34 -28.76 -10.93
C THR A 35 -26.56 -29.47 -10.35
N GLN A 36 -27.03 -30.56 -10.95
CA GLN A 36 -28.19 -31.32 -10.46
C GLN A 36 -27.88 -32.10 -9.18
N ALA A 37 -26.75 -32.81 -9.09
CA ALA A 37 -26.43 -33.56 -7.87
C ALA A 37 -26.08 -32.64 -6.69
N ALA A 38 -25.54 -31.43 -6.95
CA ALA A 38 -25.41 -30.39 -5.94
C ALA A 38 -26.80 -29.93 -5.44
N TYR A 39 -27.74 -29.68 -6.35
CA TYR A 39 -29.12 -29.31 -6.02
C TYR A 39 -29.85 -30.41 -5.22
N ASP A 40 -29.71 -31.67 -5.64
CA ASP A 40 -30.31 -32.83 -4.98
C ASP A 40 -29.70 -33.08 -3.58
N TRP A 41 -28.41 -32.79 -3.40
CA TRP A 41 -27.72 -32.88 -2.12
C TRP A 41 -28.15 -31.75 -1.18
N GLU A 42 -28.28 -30.51 -1.69
CA GLU A 42 -28.79 -29.36 -0.93
C GLU A 42 -30.22 -29.60 -0.44
N GLN A 43 -31.10 -30.17 -1.26
CA GLN A 43 -32.45 -30.55 -0.85
C GLN A 43 -32.46 -31.64 0.24
N LYS A 44 -31.64 -32.70 0.09
CA LYS A 44 -31.53 -33.75 1.12
C LYS A 44 -31.01 -33.22 2.46
N CYS A 45 -30.09 -32.26 2.43
CA CYS A 45 -29.60 -31.59 3.63
C CYS A 45 -30.65 -30.66 4.25
N ALA A 46 -31.49 -30.01 3.43
CA ALA A 46 -32.62 -29.22 3.89
C ALA A 46 -33.71 -30.07 4.58
N GLU A 47 -34.00 -31.25 4.04
CA GLU A 47 -34.98 -32.18 4.60
C GLU A 47 -34.54 -32.81 5.93
N ASN A 48 -33.23 -32.93 6.17
CA ASN A 48 -32.66 -33.56 7.36
C ASN A 48 -31.94 -32.58 8.30
N ASP A 49 -32.18 -31.27 8.16
CA ASP A 49 -31.54 -30.27 9.00
C ASP A 49 -32.04 -30.36 10.45
N GLN A 50 -31.12 -30.58 11.38
CA GLN A 50 -31.38 -30.61 12.82
C GLN A 50 -30.88 -29.35 13.53
N SER A 51 -30.39 -28.35 12.79
CA SER A 51 -29.92 -27.11 13.38
C SER A 51 -31.08 -26.32 13.99
N ILE A 52 -30.90 -25.82 15.22
CA ILE A 52 -31.85 -24.91 15.86
C ILE A 52 -31.56 -23.51 15.31
N ASN A 53 -32.09 -23.22 14.11
CA ASN A 53 -31.93 -21.95 13.42
C ASN A 53 -33.28 -21.48 12.86
N ARG A 54 -33.47 -20.16 12.78
CA ARG A 54 -34.68 -19.54 12.23
C ARG A 54 -34.79 -19.72 10.71
N LEU A 55 -33.67 -19.76 9.99
CA LEU A 55 -33.62 -19.92 8.54
C LEU A 55 -33.32 -21.37 8.18
N SER A 56 -33.95 -21.91 7.14
CA SER A 56 -33.59 -23.22 6.55
C SER A 56 -32.19 -23.20 5.93
N PRO A 57 -31.55 -24.35 5.64
CA PRO A 57 -30.23 -24.38 5.00
C PRO A 57 -30.14 -23.57 3.70
N ILE A 58 -31.17 -23.65 2.85
CA ILE A 58 -31.22 -22.94 1.57
C ILE A 58 -31.32 -21.43 1.79
N GLU A 59 -32.19 -20.99 2.71
CA GLU A 59 -32.32 -19.57 3.06
C GLU A 59 -31.03 -18.99 3.65
N ARG A 60 -30.23 -19.79 4.38
CA ARG A 60 -28.92 -19.36 4.90
C ARG A 60 -27.90 -19.14 3.79
N ILE A 61 -27.88 -20.01 2.78
CA ILE A 61 -27.01 -19.87 1.60
C ILE A 61 -27.40 -18.61 0.82
N ASP A 62 -28.70 -18.45 0.54
CA ASP A 62 -29.21 -17.29 -0.19
C ASP A 62 -28.95 -15.98 0.55
N TYR A 63 -29.23 -15.93 1.86
CA TYR A 63 -28.92 -14.76 2.69
C TYR A 63 -27.43 -14.40 2.67
N THR A 64 -26.55 -15.39 2.75
CA THR A 64 -25.10 -15.17 2.74
C THR A 64 -24.62 -14.64 1.39
N ARG A 65 -25.13 -15.19 0.28
CA ARG A 65 -24.83 -14.70 -1.06
C ARG A 65 -25.30 -13.26 -1.24
N ASP A 66 -26.53 -12.97 -0.87
CA ASP A 66 -27.14 -11.65 -1.08
C ASP A 66 -26.45 -10.59 -0.18
N MET A 67 -26.08 -10.96 1.04
CA MET A 67 -25.26 -10.12 1.92
C MET A 67 -23.88 -9.86 1.33
N ALA A 68 -23.20 -10.89 0.82
CA ALA A 68 -21.89 -10.74 0.18
C ALA A 68 -21.97 -9.81 -1.04
N ALA A 69 -22.99 -9.99 -1.89
CA ALA A 69 -23.25 -9.12 -3.04
C ALA A 69 -23.48 -7.67 -2.59
N SER A 70 -24.33 -7.44 -1.59
CA SER A 70 -24.58 -6.11 -1.06
C SER A 70 -23.33 -5.45 -0.46
N CYS A 71 -22.48 -6.23 0.23
CA CYS A 71 -21.19 -5.73 0.73
C CYS A 71 -20.27 -5.32 -0.42
N MET A 72 -20.14 -6.14 -1.47
CA MET A 72 -19.31 -5.80 -2.63
C MET A 72 -19.82 -4.57 -3.37
N GLU A 73 -21.13 -4.44 -3.56
CA GLU A 73 -21.74 -3.25 -4.18
C GLU A 73 -21.43 -1.97 -3.40
N ARG A 74 -21.39 -2.03 -2.06
CA ARG A 74 -21.04 -0.89 -1.21
C ARG A 74 -19.55 -0.53 -1.27
N GLU A 75 -18.69 -1.51 -1.52
CA GLU A 75 -17.26 -1.29 -1.67
C GLU A 75 -16.88 -0.83 -3.07
N LEU A 76 -17.75 -0.99 -4.09
CA LEU A 76 -17.48 -0.46 -5.42
C LEU A 76 -17.34 1.08 -5.33
N PRO A 77 -16.21 1.64 -5.77
CA PRO A 77 -16.01 3.07 -5.67
C PRO A 77 -16.89 3.79 -6.69
N VAL A 78 -17.48 4.92 -6.29
CA VAL A 78 -18.28 5.77 -7.19
C VAL A 78 -17.40 6.33 -8.32
N GLU A 79 -16.13 6.62 -8.02
CA GLU A 79 -15.14 7.11 -8.97
C GLU A 79 -13.80 6.40 -8.74
N CYS A 80 -13.00 6.25 -9.80
CA CYS A 80 -11.66 5.69 -9.66
C CYS A 80 -10.81 6.58 -8.74
N THR A 81 -10.29 5.97 -7.67
CA THR A 81 -9.34 6.59 -6.76
C THR A 81 -8.10 7.07 -7.51
N VAL A 82 -7.72 8.33 -7.28
CA VAL A 82 -6.51 8.93 -7.88
C VAL A 82 -5.31 8.66 -6.98
N HIS A 83 -4.27 8.07 -7.55
CA HIS A 83 -2.96 7.88 -6.90
C HIS A 83 -1.97 8.86 -7.51
N GLU A 84 -1.61 9.88 -6.75
CA GLU A 84 -0.69 10.93 -7.20
C GLU A 84 0.76 10.58 -6.84
N THR A 85 1.67 10.84 -7.77
CA THR A 85 3.11 10.81 -7.50
C THR A 85 3.59 12.21 -7.13
N ASN A 86 4.78 12.32 -6.55
CA ASN A 86 5.41 13.61 -6.29
C ASN A 86 6.05 14.25 -7.55
N GLY A 87 5.99 13.54 -8.69
CA GLY A 87 6.48 13.97 -9.99
C GLY A 87 7.99 13.83 -10.23
N ASP A 88 8.77 13.31 -9.28
CA ASP A 88 10.23 13.26 -9.42
C ASP A 88 10.71 12.32 -10.53
N GLU A 89 10.02 11.18 -10.75
CA GLU A 89 10.38 10.24 -11.81
C GLU A 89 10.42 10.95 -13.18
N GLU A 90 9.34 11.66 -13.54
CA GLU A 90 9.25 12.39 -14.81
C GLU A 90 10.19 13.60 -14.84
N ARG A 91 10.32 14.31 -13.71
CA ARG A 91 11.18 15.50 -13.60
C ARG A 91 12.64 15.17 -13.89
N TYR A 92 13.15 14.05 -13.35
CA TYR A 92 14.56 13.70 -13.44
C TYR A 92 14.89 12.72 -14.57
N LYS A 93 13.88 12.10 -15.21
CA LYS A 93 14.05 11.13 -16.31
C LYS A 93 15.05 11.58 -17.38
N ASN A 94 15.00 12.84 -17.81
CA ASN A 94 15.84 13.41 -18.86
C ASN A 94 16.95 14.34 -18.32
N SER A 95 17.30 14.21 -17.04
CA SER A 95 18.38 14.99 -16.41
C SER A 95 19.74 14.29 -16.55
N ASP A 96 20.80 14.95 -16.08
CA ASP A 96 22.13 14.34 -15.98
C ASP A 96 22.17 13.14 -15.02
N PHE A 97 21.17 13.02 -14.13
CA PHE A 97 21.02 11.94 -13.15
C PHE A 97 19.62 11.29 -13.24
N PRO A 98 19.36 10.47 -14.27
CA PRO A 98 18.07 9.83 -14.47
C PRO A 98 17.63 9.03 -13.24
N TYR A 99 16.36 9.20 -12.84
CA TYR A 99 15.73 8.41 -11.78
C TYR A 99 16.40 8.50 -10.39
N ILE A 100 17.17 9.56 -10.11
CA ILE A 100 17.93 9.75 -8.85
C ILE A 100 17.05 9.72 -7.57
N GLY A 101 15.76 9.99 -7.70
CA GLY A 101 14.78 9.95 -6.61
C GLY A 101 13.99 8.65 -6.49
N ASN A 102 14.30 7.63 -7.30
CA ASN A 102 13.49 6.43 -7.44
C ASN A 102 14.18 5.19 -6.86
N PHE A 103 13.38 4.19 -6.50
CA PHE A 103 13.91 2.92 -6.02
C PHE A 103 14.52 2.12 -7.18
N HIS A 104 15.80 1.77 -7.05
CA HIS A 104 16.50 0.91 -8.00
C HIS A 104 17.55 0.03 -7.32
N LYS A 105 17.38 -0.24 -6.01
CA LYS A 105 18.30 -1.13 -5.29
C LYS A 105 18.30 -2.50 -5.97
N THR A 106 19.49 -3.08 -6.12
CA THR A 106 19.77 -4.35 -6.83
C THR A 106 19.84 -4.29 -8.35
N LEU A 107 19.40 -3.19 -8.98
CA LEU A 107 19.62 -2.98 -10.41
C LEU A 107 21.10 -2.63 -10.66
N PRO A 108 21.63 -2.91 -11.86
CA PRO A 108 22.94 -2.43 -12.26
C PRO A 108 23.05 -0.91 -12.17
N THR A 109 24.16 -0.43 -11.61
CA THR A 109 24.48 0.99 -11.45
C THR A 109 25.84 1.33 -12.04
N ASN A 110 26.11 2.60 -12.26
CA ASN A 110 27.45 3.09 -12.51
C ASN A 110 28.31 3.17 -11.22
N GLU A 111 29.53 3.70 -11.33
CA GLU A 111 30.49 3.81 -10.21
C GLU A 111 30.05 4.76 -9.08
N TYR A 112 29.09 5.65 -9.35
CA TYR A 112 28.53 6.61 -8.38
C TYR A 112 27.25 6.08 -7.71
N GLY A 113 26.77 4.90 -8.12
CA GLY A 113 25.54 4.30 -7.60
C GLY A 113 24.26 4.77 -8.30
N GLU A 114 24.38 5.48 -9.43
CA GLU A 114 23.24 5.89 -10.25
C GLU A 114 22.79 4.72 -11.14
N VAL A 115 21.49 4.52 -11.28
CA VAL A 115 20.93 3.43 -12.07
C VAL A 115 21.22 3.60 -13.56
N ILE A 116 21.51 2.49 -14.24
CA ILE A 116 21.55 2.48 -15.70
C ILE A 116 20.10 2.65 -16.20
N PRO A 117 19.77 3.71 -16.99
CA PRO A 117 18.39 4.04 -17.32
C PRO A 117 17.58 2.89 -17.96
N GLU A 118 18.21 2.09 -18.81
CA GLU A 118 17.59 0.92 -19.46
C GLU A 118 17.13 -0.14 -18.43
N GLU A 119 17.91 -0.36 -17.37
CA GLU A 119 17.58 -1.32 -16.31
C GLU A 119 16.37 -0.85 -15.50
N TYR A 120 16.29 0.46 -15.22
CA TYR A 120 15.12 1.04 -14.57
C TYR A 120 13.86 0.91 -15.45
N GLU A 121 13.98 1.13 -16.76
CA GLU A 121 12.87 0.94 -17.70
C GLU A 121 12.40 -0.52 -17.77
N ASN A 122 13.30 -1.50 -17.60
CA ASN A 122 12.93 -2.91 -17.51
C ASN A 122 12.14 -3.20 -16.22
N LEU A 123 12.52 -2.59 -15.10
CA LEU A 123 11.73 -2.63 -13.86
C LEU A 123 10.32 -2.04 -14.07
N LEU A 124 10.21 -0.89 -14.74
CA LEU A 124 8.90 -0.29 -15.05
C LEU A 124 8.03 -1.22 -15.92
N LYS A 125 8.62 -1.89 -16.93
CA LYS A 125 7.91 -2.87 -17.76
C LYS A 125 7.40 -4.06 -16.93
N CYS A 126 8.22 -4.57 -16.01
CA CYS A 126 7.81 -5.62 -15.07
C CYS A 126 6.59 -5.19 -14.25
N ILE A 127 6.65 -4.02 -13.60
CA ILE A 127 5.55 -3.51 -12.76
C ILE A 127 4.28 -3.27 -13.60
N GLU A 128 4.40 -2.65 -14.77
CA GLU A 128 3.25 -2.37 -15.65
C GLU A 128 2.61 -3.64 -16.22
N SER A 129 3.41 -4.68 -16.47
CA SER A 129 2.91 -5.95 -17.02
C SER A 129 2.06 -6.74 -16.02
N GLY A 130 2.41 -6.68 -14.72
CA GLY A 130 1.87 -7.58 -13.71
C GLY A 130 2.17 -9.06 -13.95
N ASP A 131 3.15 -9.37 -14.80
CA ASP A 131 3.53 -10.72 -15.20
C ASP A 131 4.83 -11.13 -14.47
N VAL A 132 4.77 -12.25 -13.76
CA VAL A 132 5.93 -12.80 -13.04
C VAL A 132 7.07 -13.08 -14.02
N GLU A 133 6.78 -13.59 -15.21
CA GLU A 133 7.81 -13.97 -16.18
C GLU A 133 8.58 -12.75 -16.68
N VAL A 134 7.90 -11.61 -16.88
CA VAL A 134 8.57 -10.34 -17.24
C VAL A 134 9.45 -9.83 -16.09
N CYS A 135 9.07 -10.09 -14.84
CA CYS A 135 9.80 -9.64 -13.67
C CYS A 135 11.02 -10.51 -13.31
N VAL A 136 11.05 -11.78 -13.73
CA VAL A 136 12.19 -12.68 -13.49
C VAL A 136 13.45 -12.17 -14.21
N ASP A 137 13.28 -11.58 -15.39
CA ASP A 137 14.39 -11.13 -16.25
C ASP A 137 14.95 -9.75 -15.87
N VAL A 138 14.41 -9.08 -14.84
CA VAL A 138 14.82 -7.70 -14.46
C VAL A 138 16.14 -7.67 -13.69
N LEU A 139 16.49 -8.74 -12.98
CA LEU A 139 17.65 -8.75 -12.08
C LEU A 139 18.69 -9.80 -12.44
N PRO A 140 19.97 -9.57 -12.08
CA PRO A 140 20.98 -10.62 -12.09
C PRO A 140 20.68 -11.71 -11.04
N ASP A 141 21.08 -12.95 -11.32
CA ASP A 141 20.77 -14.18 -10.56
C ASP A 141 21.01 -14.13 -9.04
N SER A 142 21.87 -13.25 -8.55
CA SER A 142 22.22 -13.11 -7.13
C SER A 142 21.32 -12.15 -6.34
N SER A 143 20.43 -11.44 -7.01
CA SER A 143 19.53 -10.45 -6.41
C SER A 143 18.06 -10.78 -6.62
N ARG A 144 17.17 -10.24 -5.77
CA ARG A 144 15.73 -10.47 -5.87
C ARG A 144 14.94 -9.20 -5.59
N LEU A 145 13.92 -8.94 -6.40
CA LEU A 145 12.88 -7.96 -6.10
C LEU A 145 11.90 -8.57 -5.10
N ALA A 146 11.55 -7.81 -4.06
CA ALA A 146 10.58 -8.23 -3.07
C ALA A 146 9.15 -8.09 -3.62
N ASN A 147 8.71 -9.08 -4.41
CA ASN A 147 7.36 -9.21 -4.96
C ASN A 147 6.84 -7.91 -5.65
N PRO A 148 7.44 -7.49 -6.78
CA PRO A 148 7.14 -6.21 -7.43
C PRO A 148 5.70 -6.10 -7.95
N ILE A 149 4.98 -7.22 -8.09
CA ILE A 149 3.60 -7.29 -8.59
C ILE A 149 2.57 -7.59 -7.48
N ALA A 150 2.99 -7.57 -6.22
CA ALA A 150 2.13 -7.90 -5.07
C ALA A 150 0.87 -7.03 -4.97
N GLY A 151 0.89 -5.82 -5.54
CA GLY A 151 -0.23 -4.87 -5.49
C GLY A 151 -1.35 -5.14 -6.49
N ILE A 152 -1.16 -6.07 -7.44
CA ILE A 152 -2.08 -6.30 -8.57
C ILE A 152 -3.02 -7.46 -8.24
N TYR A 153 -3.96 -7.23 -7.33
CA TYR A 153 -4.96 -8.23 -6.92
C TYR A 153 -6.28 -7.59 -6.52
N VAL A 154 -7.32 -8.42 -6.44
CA VAL A 154 -8.65 -8.07 -5.93
C VAL A 154 -8.89 -8.86 -4.65
N VAL A 155 -9.33 -8.18 -3.61
CA VAL A 155 -9.73 -8.82 -2.34
C VAL A 155 -11.21 -9.14 -2.35
N SER A 156 -11.58 -10.27 -1.75
CA SER A 156 -12.97 -10.66 -1.56
C SER A 156 -13.66 -9.97 -0.39
N GLN A 157 -12.88 -9.34 0.50
CA GLN A 157 -13.36 -8.67 1.70
C GLN A 157 -12.57 -7.39 1.94
N GLY A 158 -13.28 -6.35 2.42
CA GLY A 158 -12.71 -5.05 2.68
C GLY A 158 -12.44 -4.22 1.42
N LYS A 159 -11.80 -3.08 1.63
CA LYS A 159 -11.41 -2.16 0.56
C LYS A 159 -10.37 -2.79 -0.35
N GLN A 160 -10.52 -2.54 -1.65
CA GLN A 160 -9.53 -2.92 -2.65
C GLN A 160 -8.20 -2.19 -2.41
N PRO A 161 -7.05 -2.81 -2.70
CA PRO A 161 -5.73 -2.21 -2.42
C PRO A 161 -5.54 -0.86 -3.13
N PHE A 162 -6.13 -0.70 -4.31
CA PHE A 162 -6.09 0.54 -5.10
C PHE A 162 -7.13 1.60 -4.68
N GLN A 163 -7.95 1.35 -3.65
CA GLN A 163 -8.89 2.33 -3.11
C GLN A 163 -8.37 3.09 -1.89
N ILE A 164 -7.21 2.68 -1.36
CA ILE A 164 -6.57 3.31 -0.21
C ILE A 164 -5.47 4.23 -0.72
N VAL A 165 -5.59 5.53 -0.46
CA VAL A 165 -4.62 6.55 -0.89
C VAL A 165 -3.67 6.86 0.26
N VAL A 166 -2.43 7.10 -0.09
CA VAL A 166 -1.43 7.75 0.76
C VAL A 166 -0.97 9.03 0.07
N ASP A 167 -0.56 10.02 0.85
CA ASP A 167 -0.04 11.26 0.27
C ASP A 167 1.22 11.01 -0.56
N PRO A 168 1.44 11.80 -1.63
CA PRO A 168 2.69 11.77 -2.35
C PRO A 168 3.87 12.02 -1.41
N PRO A 169 4.97 11.24 -1.51
CA PRO A 169 6.14 11.47 -0.69
C PRO A 169 6.75 12.85 -1.00
N PRO A 170 7.50 13.46 -0.07
CA PRO A 170 8.24 14.69 -0.37
C PRO A 170 9.17 14.48 -1.56
N THR A 171 9.37 15.51 -2.37
CA THR A 171 10.32 15.42 -3.49
C THR A 171 11.74 15.34 -2.97
N ILE A 172 12.66 14.69 -3.68
CA ILE A 172 14.06 14.54 -3.26
C ILE A 172 14.75 15.89 -2.97
N ALA A 173 14.42 16.93 -3.75
CA ALA A 173 14.95 18.28 -3.58
C ALA A 173 14.18 19.16 -2.58
N SER A 174 13.20 18.61 -1.84
CA SER A 174 12.40 19.39 -0.89
C SER A 174 13.13 19.59 0.44
N ALA A 175 12.82 20.70 1.12
CA ALA A 175 13.28 20.92 2.49
C ALA A 175 12.77 19.83 3.45
N GLU A 176 11.54 19.35 3.25
CA GLU A 176 10.96 18.26 4.03
C GLU A 176 11.78 16.97 3.92
N MET A 177 12.16 16.54 2.72
CA MET A 177 13.03 15.36 2.54
C MET A 177 14.38 15.54 3.27
N ALA A 178 14.97 16.74 3.20
CA ALA A 178 16.21 17.05 3.92
C ALA A 178 16.03 16.91 5.44
N CYS A 179 14.92 17.40 5.99
CA CYS A 179 14.58 17.22 7.41
C CYS A 179 14.45 15.75 7.79
N GLN A 180 13.70 14.96 7.00
CA GLN A 180 13.52 13.52 7.27
C GLN A 180 14.87 12.79 7.26
N TYR A 181 15.75 13.12 6.31
CA TYR A 181 17.09 12.55 6.23
C TYR A 181 17.96 12.93 7.43
N VAL A 182 17.95 14.20 7.85
CA VAL A 182 18.70 14.66 9.03
C VAL A 182 18.25 13.94 10.30
N GLU A 183 16.95 13.73 10.48
CA GLU A 183 16.43 12.98 11.62
C GLU A 183 16.92 11.52 11.63
N VAL A 184 16.85 10.82 10.48
CA VAL A 184 17.37 9.45 10.35
C VAL A 184 18.89 9.39 10.58
N ALA A 185 19.63 10.39 10.10
CA ALA A 185 21.06 10.51 10.35
C ALA A 185 21.34 10.66 11.85
N TRP A 186 20.61 11.53 12.56
CA TRP A 186 20.74 11.67 14.01
C TRP A 186 20.36 10.40 14.77
N MET A 187 19.28 9.73 14.40
CA MET A 187 18.91 8.42 14.95
C MET A 187 20.06 7.41 14.78
N SER A 188 20.85 7.51 13.72
CA SER A 188 22.01 6.64 13.50
C SER A 188 23.19 6.96 14.43
N VAL A 189 23.39 8.23 14.77
CA VAL A 189 24.47 8.71 15.66
C VAL A 189 24.19 8.35 17.11
N VAL A 190 22.92 8.42 17.53
CA VAL A 190 22.52 8.25 18.94
C VAL A 190 21.93 6.88 19.27
N ARG A 191 22.16 5.86 18.41
CA ARG A 191 21.64 4.48 18.58
C ARG A 191 21.98 3.87 19.93
N ASP A 192 23.16 4.19 20.46
CA ASP A 192 23.69 3.60 21.68
C ASP A 192 23.41 4.44 22.94
N VAL A 193 22.67 5.55 22.81
CA VAL A 193 22.29 6.37 23.96
C VAL A 193 21.04 5.76 24.64
N PRO A 194 21.09 5.42 25.95
CA PRO A 194 19.91 4.90 26.64
C PRO A 194 18.79 5.94 26.70
N PHE A 195 17.54 5.52 26.45
CA PHE A 195 16.39 6.44 26.47
C PHE A 195 16.18 7.16 27.81
N ALA A 196 16.63 6.57 28.92
CA ALA A 196 16.60 7.19 30.24
C ALA A 196 17.48 8.45 30.32
N GLU A 197 18.54 8.51 29.51
CA GLU A 197 19.53 9.59 29.48
C GLU A 197 19.20 10.69 28.46
N TYR A 198 18.13 10.56 27.67
CA TYR A 198 17.76 11.55 26.64
C TYR A 198 17.51 12.94 27.21
N GLY A 199 17.19 13.08 28.50
CA GLY A 199 17.04 14.39 29.15
C GLY A 199 18.35 15.11 29.47
N GLU A 200 19.48 14.41 29.48
CA GLU A 200 20.76 14.92 30.00
C GLU A 200 21.94 14.70 29.03
N ASN A 201 21.79 13.80 28.06
CA ASN A 201 22.85 13.48 27.11
C ASN A 201 23.09 14.61 26.09
N HIS A 202 24.32 15.10 26.02
CA HIS A 202 24.69 16.21 25.13
C HIS A 202 24.46 15.94 23.64
N LEU A 203 24.61 14.69 23.16
CA LEU A 203 24.36 14.35 21.76
C LEU A 203 22.86 14.44 21.43
N ILE A 204 22.01 14.07 22.39
CA ILE A 204 20.57 14.17 22.24
C ILE A 204 20.10 15.62 22.23
N THR A 205 20.70 16.48 23.07
CA THR A 205 20.46 17.93 23.01
C THR A 205 20.92 18.52 21.69
N GLN A 206 22.07 18.10 21.15
CA GLN A 206 22.55 18.55 19.84
C GLN A 206 21.61 18.10 18.72
N ALA A 207 21.18 16.84 18.72
CA ALA A 207 20.24 16.31 17.73
C ALA A 207 18.93 17.11 17.72
N ALA A 208 18.37 17.40 18.90
CA ALA A 208 17.17 18.21 19.04
C ALA A 208 17.37 19.63 18.48
N ALA A 209 18.50 20.29 18.79
CA ALA A 209 18.79 21.62 18.27
C ALA A 209 18.99 21.63 16.75
N ASP A 210 19.72 20.66 16.20
CA ASP A 210 19.97 20.59 14.76
C ASP A 210 18.69 20.32 13.97
N ILE A 211 17.86 19.37 14.42
CA ILE A 211 16.56 19.07 13.80
C ILE A 211 15.65 20.31 13.85
N GLN A 212 15.61 21.04 14.97
CA GLN A 212 14.82 22.27 15.09
C GLN A 212 15.23 23.34 14.07
N ASN A 213 16.51 23.38 13.68
CA ASN A 213 17.08 24.40 12.80
C ASN A 213 17.02 24.04 11.30
N VAL A 214 16.61 22.82 10.94
CA VAL A 214 16.39 22.48 9.52
C VAL A 214 15.06 23.07 9.08
N ASN A 215 15.08 23.99 8.09
CA ASN A 215 13.88 24.68 7.59
C ASN A 215 12.71 23.73 7.27
N GLY A 216 12.99 22.53 6.75
CA GLY A 216 11.96 21.52 6.44
C GLY A 216 11.29 20.88 7.65
N CYS A 217 11.88 20.96 8.84
CA CYS A 217 11.30 20.43 10.08
C CYS A 217 10.29 21.39 10.72
N GLN A 218 10.29 22.65 10.31
CA GLN A 218 9.38 23.69 10.79
C GLN A 218 8.11 23.81 9.94
N MET A 219 8.10 23.23 8.73
CA MET A 219 6.99 23.35 7.78
C MET A 219 5.73 22.63 8.28
N GLU A 220 4.62 23.34 8.48
CA GLU A 220 3.32 22.72 8.79
C GLU A 220 3.08 21.48 7.92
N SER A 221 2.81 20.34 8.54
CA SER A 221 2.63 19.08 7.83
C SER A 221 1.55 19.25 6.75
N ARG A 222 1.81 18.76 5.53
CA ARG A 222 0.84 18.81 4.42
C ARG A 222 -0.49 18.11 4.73
N ASN A 223 -0.53 17.28 5.77
CA ASN A 223 -1.73 16.64 6.29
C ASN A 223 -1.63 16.48 7.82
N ASP A 224 -2.73 16.74 8.53
CA ASP A 224 -2.86 16.72 10.00
C ASP A 224 -2.35 15.42 10.69
N TYR A 225 -2.12 14.34 9.93
CA TYR A 225 -1.66 13.04 10.42
C TYR A 225 -0.13 12.88 10.48
N PHE A 226 0.64 13.68 9.74
CA PHE A 226 2.11 13.70 9.84
C PHE A 226 2.56 14.80 10.80
N TRP A 227 1.92 14.88 11.96
CA TRP A 227 2.21 15.88 12.97
C TRP A 227 3.54 15.55 13.66
N ARG A 228 4.63 16.13 13.14
CA ARG A 228 5.88 16.21 13.87
C ARG A 228 5.69 17.20 15.02
N PRO A 229 6.14 16.90 16.25
CA PRO A 229 5.96 17.82 17.37
C PRO A 229 6.75 19.14 17.27
N TYR A 230 7.46 19.36 16.15
CA TYR A 230 8.50 20.37 16.00
C TYR A 230 8.01 21.73 15.48
N HIS A 231 6.69 21.92 15.32
CA HIS A 231 6.12 23.09 14.62
C HIS A 231 6.14 24.40 15.40
N GLU A 232 6.17 24.40 16.74
CA GLU A 232 5.95 25.65 17.50
C GLU A 232 6.75 25.80 18.80
N LYS A 233 7.53 24.80 19.22
CA LYS A 233 8.30 24.83 20.48
C LYS A 233 9.64 24.14 20.33
N ASP A 234 10.59 24.53 21.17
CA ASP A 234 11.87 23.81 21.33
C ASP A 234 11.60 22.33 21.58
N ILE A 235 12.22 21.46 20.77
CA ILE A 235 12.10 20.00 20.92
C ILE A 235 12.63 19.61 22.30
N THR A 236 11.75 19.13 23.17
CA THR A 236 12.10 18.60 24.48
C THR A 236 12.75 17.23 24.28
N PRO A 237 14.06 17.05 24.51
CA PRO A 237 14.75 15.86 24.01
C PRO A 237 14.27 14.54 24.66
N LYS A 238 13.76 14.61 25.90
CA LYS A 238 13.25 13.43 26.63
C LYS A 238 11.86 12.97 26.15
N THR A 239 11.00 13.90 25.74
CA THR A 239 9.56 13.64 25.54
C THR A 239 9.08 13.81 24.11
N GLU A 240 9.85 14.48 23.26
CA GLU A 240 9.42 14.87 21.91
C GLU A 240 10.37 14.39 20.80
N LEU A 241 11.69 14.32 21.06
CA LEU A 241 12.65 13.86 20.07
C LEU A 241 12.36 12.40 19.66
N PHE A 242 12.30 12.15 18.35
CA PHE A 242 12.02 10.84 17.74
C PHE A 242 10.67 10.23 18.14
N ARG A 243 9.72 11.06 18.58
CA ARG A 243 8.36 10.65 18.91
C ARG A 243 7.35 11.23 17.92
N MET A 244 6.22 10.56 17.82
CA MET A 244 5.06 11.04 17.05
C MET A 244 4.08 11.75 17.99
N ASN A 245 3.28 12.69 17.49
CA ASN A 245 2.20 13.29 18.27
C ASN A 245 0.90 12.46 18.23
N THR A 246 1.03 11.15 18.38
CA THR A 246 -0.13 10.26 18.53
C THR A 246 -0.50 10.15 20.02
N PHE A 247 -1.76 9.81 20.29
CA PHE A 247 -2.26 9.73 21.67
C PHE A 247 -1.39 8.79 22.52
N GLY A 248 -0.76 9.36 23.56
CA GLY A 248 0.07 8.62 24.50
C GLY A 248 1.56 8.52 24.12
N ALA A 249 1.95 8.78 22.87
CA ALA A 249 3.35 8.60 22.43
C ALA A 249 4.35 9.54 23.12
N THR A 250 3.93 10.74 23.51
CA THR A 250 4.76 11.73 24.23
C THR A 250 4.64 11.62 25.76
N ARG A 251 3.89 10.65 26.28
CA ARG A 251 3.67 10.46 27.73
C ARG A 251 4.43 9.24 28.23
N GLY A 252 5.32 9.45 29.21
CA GLY A 252 6.04 8.37 29.88
C GLY A 252 7.34 7.96 29.16
N PRO A 253 7.84 6.74 29.43
CA PRO A 253 9.00 6.17 28.75
C PRO A 253 8.82 6.13 27.22
N LEU A 254 9.92 5.96 26.48
CA LEU A 254 9.84 5.82 25.03
C LEU A 254 9.33 4.44 24.59
N VAL A 255 9.65 3.40 25.36
CA VAL A 255 9.28 1.99 25.13
C VAL A 255 8.24 1.56 26.14
#